data_AF-A0A6A5VSZ9-F1
#
_entry.id   AF-A0A6A5VSZ9-F1
#
_cell.length_a   1.000
_cell.length_b   1.000
_cell.length_c   1.000
_cell.angle_alpha   90.00
_cell.angle_beta   90.00
_cell.angle_gamma   90.00
#
_symmetry.space_group_name_H-M   'P 1'
#
loop_
_entity.id
_entity.type
_entity.pdbx_description
1 polymer ?
#
loop_
_entity_poly.entity_id
_entity_poly.type
_entity_poly.pdbx_seq_one_letter_code
_entity_poly.pdbx_strand_id
1 'polypeptide(L)'
;MLLLLLLTALLLPTLLLAAPSSGPSCAPTAYTICTYTIDATPPDQHVHFTFTSTYTSLPASIVDPAVHGSVCDAASTADGNFPNEIPCTTGRASVEVDLRGRVGSGRYQVLHFWKCEGKNWMSSTPVDIDAASGGKTFQPENVRQMPCGAPTCP
;
A
#
# COMPACT_ATOMS: atom_id res chain seq x y z
N MET A 1 6.25 1.52 59.02
CA MET A 1 7.17 1.36 57.86
C MET A 1 7.04 0.02 57.15
N LEU A 2 6.76 -1.10 57.84
CA LEU A 2 6.65 -2.43 57.20
C LEU A 2 5.38 -2.62 56.33
N LEU A 3 4.30 -1.89 56.63
CA LEU A 3 3.00 -2.03 55.94
C LEU A 3 2.96 -1.41 54.52
N LEU A 4 3.84 -0.44 54.24
CA LEU A 4 3.88 0.28 52.95
C LEU A 4 4.57 -0.54 51.84
N LEU A 5 5.44 -1.48 52.23
CA LEU A 5 6.19 -2.37 51.32
C LEU A 5 5.34 -3.53 50.78
N LEU A 6 4.26 -3.93 51.47
CA LEU A 6 3.38 -5.00 50.99
C LEU A 6 2.39 -4.52 49.92
N LEU A 7 1.93 -3.27 49.97
CA LEU A 7 0.98 -2.75 48.99
C LEU A 7 1.60 -2.56 47.60
N THR A 8 2.90 -2.27 47.51
CA THR A 8 3.58 -2.11 46.22
C THR A 8 3.79 -3.43 45.49
N ALA A 9 3.89 -4.57 46.19
CA ALA A 9 4.12 -5.87 45.56
C ALA A 9 2.87 -6.46 44.86
N LEU A 10 1.65 -6.07 45.29
CA LEU A 10 0.40 -6.56 44.71
C LEU A 10 -0.07 -5.81 43.45
N LEU A 11 0.58 -4.70 43.09
CA LEU A 11 0.22 -3.87 41.93
C LEU A 11 1.02 -4.20 40.66
N LEU A 12 2.05 -5.05 40.74
CA LEU A 12 2.87 -5.43 39.57
C LEU A 12 2.23 -6.42 38.58
N PRO A 13 1.31 -7.35 38.94
CA PRO A 13 0.83 -8.32 37.95
C PRO A 13 -0.15 -7.76 36.91
N THR A 14 -0.81 -6.63 37.19
CA THR A 14 -1.87 -6.09 36.31
C THR A 14 -1.33 -5.26 35.14
N LEU A 15 -0.06 -4.82 35.19
CA LEU A 15 0.59 -4.07 34.11
C LEU A 15 1.10 -4.95 32.95
N LEU A 16 1.17 -6.27 33.13
CA LEU A 16 1.64 -7.20 32.09
C LEU A 16 0.55 -7.63 31.09
N LEU A 17 -0.73 -7.36 31.37
CA LEU A 17 -1.85 -7.69 30.48
C LEU A 17 -2.19 -6.59 29.46
N ALA A 18 -1.49 -5.46 29.50
CA ALA A 18 -1.64 -4.36 28.54
C ALA A 18 -0.47 -4.29 27.54
N ALA A 19 0.31 -5.37 27.39
CA ALA A 19 1.20 -5.47 26.26
C ALA A 19 0.33 -5.59 24.99
N PRO A 20 0.44 -4.66 24.01
CA PRO A 20 -0.24 -4.83 22.74
C PRO A 20 0.18 -6.19 22.20
N SER A 21 -0.79 -7.08 21.95
CA SER A 21 -0.48 -8.38 21.35
C SER A 21 0.28 -8.09 20.07
N SER A 22 1.50 -8.63 19.96
CA SER A 22 2.29 -8.60 18.74
C SER A 22 1.62 -9.48 17.69
N GLY A 23 0.41 -9.10 17.28
CA GLY A 23 -0.29 -9.69 16.15
C GLY A 23 0.57 -9.54 14.90
N PRO A 24 0.32 -10.37 13.87
CA PRO A 24 1.04 -10.26 12.62
C PRO A 24 1.04 -8.82 12.11
N SER A 25 2.20 -8.34 11.64
CA SER A 25 2.27 -7.05 10.98
C SER A 25 1.43 -7.11 9.70
N CYS A 26 0.20 -6.58 9.77
CA CYS A 26 -0.68 -6.47 8.64
C CYS A 26 -0.20 -5.44 7.61
N ALA A 27 0.86 -4.68 7.90
CA ALA A 27 1.43 -3.73 6.96
C ALA A 27 2.48 -4.40 6.06
N PRO A 28 2.45 -4.15 4.74
CA PRO A 28 3.58 -4.45 3.88
C PRO A 28 4.82 -3.71 4.38
N THR A 29 5.99 -4.32 4.19
CA THR A 29 7.28 -3.72 4.57
C THR A 29 7.98 -3.07 3.40
N ALA A 30 7.64 -3.45 2.17
CA ALA A 30 8.15 -2.82 0.97
C ALA A 30 7.13 -2.88 -0.17
N TYR A 31 7.19 -1.87 -1.02
CA TYR A 31 6.60 -1.85 -2.34
C TYR A 31 7.68 -1.80 -3.39
N THR A 32 7.45 -2.51 -4.49
CA THR A 32 8.35 -2.51 -5.63
C THR A 32 7.55 -2.21 -6.89
N ILE A 33 7.93 -1.15 -7.59
CA ILE A 33 7.52 -0.91 -8.97
C ILE A 33 8.62 -1.44 -9.87
N CYS A 34 8.26 -2.26 -10.86
CA CYS A 34 9.15 -2.85 -11.86
C CYS A 34 8.65 -2.54 -13.27
N THR A 35 9.52 -2.78 -14.26
CA THR A 35 9.19 -2.68 -15.70
C THR A 35 8.51 -1.37 -16.07
N TYR A 36 8.92 -0.29 -15.39
CA TYR A 36 8.31 1.02 -15.59
C TYR A 36 8.73 1.60 -16.93
N THR A 37 7.74 1.76 -17.81
CA THR A 37 7.89 2.30 -19.16
C THR A 37 6.87 3.41 -19.36
N ILE A 38 7.30 4.47 -20.04
CA ILE A 38 6.47 5.63 -20.28
C ILE A 38 6.73 6.19 -21.67
N ASP A 39 5.66 6.34 -22.44
CA ASP A 39 5.62 7.24 -23.58
C ASP A 39 4.83 8.48 -23.15
N ALA A 40 5.51 9.61 -23.03
CA ALA A 40 4.86 10.86 -22.64
C ALA A 40 4.44 11.70 -23.86
N THR A 41 4.63 11.19 -25.08
CA THR A 41 4.45 11.94 -26.33
C THR A 41 2.99 11.94 -26.76
N PRO A 42 2.31 13.10 -26.85
CA PRO A 42 0.95 13.15 -27.41
C PRO A 42 0.96 12.84 -28.92
N PRO A 43 -0.11 12.25 -29.46
CA PRO A 43 -1.36 11.88 -28.78
C PRO A 43 -1.33 10.49 -28.12
N ASP A 44 -0.25 9.72 -28.29
CA ASP A 44 -0.14 8.30 -27.93
C ASP A 44 0.63 8.10 -26.62
N GLN A 45 0.20 8.82 -25.57
CA GLN A 45 0.81 8.69 -24.25
C GLN A 45 0.45 7.34 -23.64
N HIS A 46 1.44 6.66 -23.04
CA HIS A 46 1.27 5.35 -22.43
C HIS A 46 2.12 5.23 -21.17
N VAL A 47 1.58 4.57 -20.15
CA VAL A 47 2.28 4.22 -18.92
C VAL A 47 2.05 2.75 -18.66
N HIS A 48 3.12 2.01 -18.42
CA HIS A 48 3.07 0.61 -18.04
C HIS A 48 4.08 0.31 -16.96
N PHE A 49 3.64 -0.35 -15.89
CA PHE A 49 4.51 -0.89 -14.86
C PHE A 49 3.85 -2.04 -14.11
N THR A 50 4.68 -2.80 -13.40
CA THR A 50 4.23 -3.82 -12.45
C THR A 50 4.45 -3.33 -11.03
N PHE A 51 3.49 -3.59 -10.15
CA PHE A 51 3.58 -3.29 -8.72
C PHE A 51 3.53 -4.58 -7.91
N THR A 52 4.41 -4.70 -6.92
CA THR A 52 4.42 -5.83 -5.98
C THR A 52 4.51 -5.33 -4.55
N SER A 53 3.70 -5.92 -3.66
CA SER A 53 3.79 -5.73 -2.22
C SER A 53 4.59 -6.86 -1.55
N THR A 54 5.39 -6.52 -0.55
CA THR A 54 6.20 -7.48 0.22
C THR A 54 5.90 -7.34 1.70
N TYR A 55 5.85 -8.48 2.39
CA TYR A 55 5.68 -8.58 3.84
C TYR A 55 6.85 -9.35 4.44
N THR A 56 7.29 -9.01 5.67
CA THR A 56 8.37 -9.73 6.38
C THR A 56 8.07 -11.21 6.56
N SER A 57 6.81 -11.52 6.83
CA SER A 57 6.24 -12.85 6.80
C SER A 57 4.84 -12.70 6.22
N LEU A 58 4.44 -13.56 5.30
CA LEU A 58 3.10 -13.55 4.72
C LEU A 58 2.21 -14.54 5.48
N PRO A 59 1.56 -14.14 6.59
CA PRO A 59 0.60 -15.01 7.27
C PRO A 59 -0.60 -15.28 6.36
N ALA A 60 -1.21 -16.46 6.53
CA ALA A 60 -2.41 -16.86 5.79
C ALA A 60 -3.62 -15.92 5.99
N SER A 61 -3.58 -15.04 6.99
CA SER A 61 -4.62 -14.05 7.26
C SER A 61 -4.55 -12.82 6.34
N ILE A 62 -3.45 -12.64 5.59
CA ILE A 62 -3.31 -11.56 4.60
C ILE A 62 -3.87 -12.02 3.26
N VAL A 63 -4.82 -11.23 2.75
CA VAL A 63 -5.36 -11.36 1.40
C VAL A 63 -4.99 -10.11 0.65
N ASP A 64 -3.91 -10.22 -0.12
CA ASP A 64 -3.35 -9.16 -0.94
C ASP A 64 -2.97 -9.74 -2.32
N PRO A 65 -3.75 -9.45 -3.38
CA PRO A 65 -3.41 -9.87 -4.74
C PRO A 65 -2.08 -9.30 -5.25
N ALA A 66 -1.66 -8.14 -4.76
CA ALA A 66 -0.47 -7.45 -5.23
C ALA A 66 0.84 -8.16 -4.84
N VAL A 67 0.79 -9.12 -3.90
CA VAL A 67 1.94 -9.96 -3.56
C VAL A 67 2.43 -10.77 -4.77
N HIS A 68 1.53 -11.10 -5.70
CA HIS A 68 1.85 -11.83 -6.92
C HIS A 68 2.14 -10.92 -8.13
N GLY A 69 2.14 -9.60 -7.91
CA GLY A 69 2.28 -8.61 -8.96
C GLY A 69 0.94 -8.12 -9.50
N SER A 70 0.91 -6.83 -9.79
CA SER A 70 -0.21 -6.07 -10.31
C SER A 70 0.24 -5.34 -11.55
N VAL A 71 -0.44 -5.50 -12.69
CA VAL A 71 -0.07 -4.77 -13.91
C VAL A 71 -0.87 -3.48 -13.99
N CYS A 72 -0.20 -2.35 -13.97
CA CYS A 72 -0.79 -1.02 -14.09
C CYS A 72 -0.50 -0.50 -15.50
N ASP A 73 -1.56 -0.27 -16.27
CA ASP A 73 -1.46 0.11 -17.68
C ASP A 73 -2.50 1.19 -17.98
N ALA A 74 -2.06 2.30 -18.58
CA ALA A 74 -2.95 3.37 -19.02
C ALA A 74 -2.43 4.01 -20.31
N ALA A 75 -3.36 4.32 -21.20
CA ALA A 75 -3.11 5.03 -22.45
C ALA A 75 -3.98 6.30 -22.51
N SER A 76 -3.52 7.31 -23.25
CA SER A 76 -4.37 8.44 -23.61
C SER A 76 -5.48 8.01 -24.57
N THR A 77 -6.58 8.77 -24.55
CA THR A 77 -7.64 8.64 -25.55
C THR A 77 -7.18 9.18 -26.90
N ALA A 78 -7.94 8.90 -27.96
CA ALA A 78 -7.69 9.44 -29.30
C ALA A 78 -7.62 10.99 -29.35
N ASP A 79 -8.25 11.66 -28.37
CA ASP A 79 -8.22 13.12 -28.23
C ASP A 79 -6.99 13.63 -27.43
N GLY A 80 -6.07 12.74 -27.06
CA GLY A 80 -4.86 13.05 -26.30
C GLY A 80 -5.08 13.24 -24.79
N ASN A 81 -6.24 12.84 -24.25
CA ASN A 81 -6.53 12.95 -22.82
C ASN A 81 -6.01 11.70 -22.09
N PHE A 82 -5.12 11.88 -21.11
CA PHE A 82 -4.59 10.79 -20.30
C PHE A 82 -5.34 10.71 -18.94
N PRO A 83 -5.72 9.52 -18.47
CA PRO A 83 -6.44 9.39 -17.19
C PRO A 83 -5.54 9.74 -16.01
N ASN A 84 -6.08 10.47 -15.03
CA ASN A 84 -5.33 10.76 -13.81
C ASN A 84 -5.19 9.55 -12.89
N GLU A 85 -6.12 8.61 -12.96
CA GLU A 85 -6.15 7.39 -12.15
C GLU A 85 -5.83 6.19 -13.04
N ILE A 86 -4.82 5.41 -12.66
CA ILE A 86 -4.35 4.23 -13.38
C ILE A 86 -4.74 3.00 -12.55
N PRO A 87 -5.81 2.28 -12.92
CA PRO A 87 -6.18 1.06 -12.22
C PRO A 87 -5.17 -0.04 -12.55
N CYS A 88 -4.77 -0.80 -11.55
CA CYS A 88 -3.92 -1.96 -11.76
C CYS A 88 -4.76 -3.23 -11.83
N THR A 89 -4.53 -4.03 -12.87
CA THR A 89 -5.14 -5.35 -13.00
C THR A 89 -4.53 -6.31 -12.00
N THR A 90 -5.35 -6.67 -11.02
CA THR A 90 -5.01 -7.60 -9.92
C THR A 90 -6.01 -8.75 -9.79
N GLY A 91 -6.89 -8.91 -10.79
CA GLY A 91 -8.06 -9.80 -10.71
C GLY A 91 -9.18 -9.30 -9.78
N ARG A 92 -8.86 -8.49 -8.76
CA ARG A 92 -9.77 -7.71 -7.89
C ARG A 92 -9.10 -6.40 -7.51
N ALA A 93 -9.75 -5.24 -7.68
CA ALA A 93 -9.16 -3.91 -7.45
C ALA A 93 -8.48 -3.80 -6.07
N SER A 94 -7.15 -3.85 -6.07
CA SER A 94 -6.33 -3.74 -4.85
C SER A 94 -5.31 -2.61 -4.96
N VAL A 95 -4.96 -2.19 -6.17
CA VAL A 95 -3.98 -1.13 -6.39
C VAL A 95 -4.52 -0.15 -7.42
N GLU A 96 -4.47 1.13 -7.06
CA GLU A 96 -4.77 2.27 -7.90
C GLU A 96 -3.58 3.23 -7.82
N VAL A 97 -3.26 3.89 -8.92
CA VAL A 97 -2.15 4.83 -8.96
C VAL A 97 -2.61 6.15 -9.55
N ASP A 98 -2.56 7.22 -8.76
CA ASP A 98 -2.92 8.56 -9.23
C ASP A 98 -1.67 9.30 -9.71
N LEU A 99 -1.79 9.98 -10.84
CA LEU A 99 -0.81 10.94 -11.31
C LEU A 99 -0.86 12.20 -10.43
N ARG A 100 0.29 12.55 -9.84
CA ARG A 100 0.47 13.80 -9.08
C ARG A 100 1.06 14.92 -9.93
N GLY A 101 1.20 14.70 -11.23
CA GLY A 101 1.79 15.64 -12.17
C GLY A 101 1.48 15.27 -13.62
N ARG A 102 2.24 15.83 -14.56
CA ARG A 102 2.14 15.45 -15.98
C ARG A 102 2.62 14.01 -16.18
N VAL A 103 2.06 13.32 -17.17
CA VAL A 103 2.63 12.07 -17.70
C VAL A 103 4.11 12.31 -18.02
N GLY A 104 4.98 11.40 -17.59
CA GLY A 104 6.44 11.54 -17.74
C GLY A 104 7.15 12.13 -16.53
N SER A 105 6.44 12.80 -15.61
CA SER A 105 7.08 13.40 -14.42
C SER A 105 7.56 12.38 -13.39
N GLY A 106 7.07 11.13 -13.48
CA GLY A 106 7.41 10.09 -12.52
C GLY A 106 6.77 10.26 -11.14
N ARG A 107 5.88 11.23 -10.96
CA ARG A 107 5.27 11.55 -9.67
C ARG A 107 3.89 10.89 -9.54
N TYR A 108 3.81 9.92 -8.65
CA TYR A 108 2.61 9.11 -8.45
C TYR A 108 2.18 9.08 -6.99
N GLN A 109 0.90 8.77 -6.79
CA GLN A 109 0.34 8.37 -5.51
C GLN A 109 -0.13 6.93 -5.65
N VAL A 110 0.53 6.00 -4.96
CA VAL A 110 0.07 4.62 -4.91
C VAL A 110 -0.96 4.49 -3.80
N LEU A 111 -2.18 4.10 -4.18
CA LEU A 111 -3.24 3.66 -3.28
C LEU A 111 -3.27 2.13 -3.33
N HIS A 112 -2.99 1.50 -2.20
CA HIS A 112 -2.96 0.05 -2.10
C HIS A 112 -3.89 -0.40 -0.98
N PHE A 113 -4.74 -1.38 -1.28
CA PHE A 113 -5.80 -1.94 -0.45
C PHE A 113 -5.63 -3.44 -0.32
N TRP A 114 -5.70 -3.94 0.91
CA TRP A 114 -5.60 -5.37 1.21
C TRP A 114 -6.48 -5.74 2.40
N LYS A 115 -6.68 -7.04 2.63
CA LYS A 115 -7.33 -7.53 3.85
C LYS A 115 -6.31 -8.23 4.75
N CYS A 116 -6.45 -8.05 6.06
CA CYS A 116 -5.66 -8.77 7.05
C CYS A 116 -6.53 -9.02 8.27
N GLU A 117 -6.61 -10.28 8.72
CA GLU A 117 -7.42 -10.69 9.87
C GLU A 117 -8.91 -10.27 9.75
N GLY A 118 -9.45 -10.36 8.53
CA GLY A 118 -10.84 -9.97 8.24
C GLY A 118 -11.08 -8.46 8.22
N LYS A 119 -10.06 -7.63 8.44
CA LYS A 119 -10.14 -6.16 8.39
C LYS A 119 -9.61 -5.65 7.05
N ASN A 120 -10.19 -4.56 6.57
CA ASN A 120 -9.69 -3.84 5.41
C ASN A 120 -8.58 -2.89 5.84
N TRP A 121 -7.53 -2.82 5.03
CA TRP A 121 -6.39 -1.95 5.22
C TRP A 121 -6.12 -1.17 3.95
N MET A 122 -5.51 0.01 4.11
CA MET A 122 -5.02 0.78 2.99
C MET A 122 -3.73 1.49 3.34
N SER A 123 -2.98 1.82 2.30
CA SER A 123 -1.85 2.75 2.34
C SER A 123 -2.03 3.80 1.25
N SER A 124 -1.40 4.95 1.45
CA SER A 124 -1.37 6.02 0.46
C SER A 124 0.06 6.55 0.43
N THR A 125 0.82 6.08 -0.56
CA THR A 125 2.27 6.31 -0.63
C THR A 125 2.64 7.18 -1.83
N PRO A 126 3.13 8.41 -1.62
CA PRO A 126 3.68 9.21 -2.70
C PRO A 126 4.99 8.58 -3.17
N VAL A 127 5.22 8.55 -4.48
CA VAL A 127 6.45 8.01 -5.05
C VAL A 127 6.89 8.83 -6.25
N ASP A 128 8.17 9.18 -6.24
CA ASP A 128 8.88 9.70 -7.41
C ASP A 128 9.71 8.55 -8.02
N ILE A 129 9.39 8.15 -9.25
CA ILE A 129 10.11 7.13 -10.01
C ILE A 129 10.72 7.77 -11.26
N ASP A 130 12.00 7.53 -11.48
CA ASP A 130 12.67 7.94 -12.70
C ASP A 130 12.36 6.91 -13.80
N ALA A 131 11.95 7.37 -14.98
CA ALA A 131 11.74 6.50 -16.13
C ALA A 131 13.01 5.69 -16.49
N ALA A 132 14.18 6.27 -16.25
CA ALA A 132 15.46 5.59 -16.51
C ALA A 132 15.81 4.51 -15.47
N SER A 133 15.12 4.42 -14.33
CA SER A 133 15.50 3.49 -13.26
C SER A 133 15.00 2.07 -13.48
N GLY A 134 14.06 1.84 -14.41
CA GLY A 134 13.44 0.54 -14.69
C GLY A 134 12.56 0.00 -13.54
N GLY A 135 12.44 0.75 -12.44
CA GLY A 135 11.76 0.35 -11.23
C GLY A 135 12.25 1.09 -9.98
N LYS A 136 11.54 0.91 -8.87
CA LYS A 136 11.91 1.48 -7.56
C LYS A 136 11.33 0.64 -6.42
N THR A 137 12.11 0.44 -5.36
CA THR A 137 11.61 -0.11 -4.09
C THR A 137 11.52 1.00 -3.04
N PHE A 138 10.43 1.02 -2.29
CA PHE A 138 10.14 2.04 -1.28
C PHE A 138 9.26 1.48 -0.17
N GLN A 139 9.17 2.18 0.96
CA GLN A 139 8.33 1.76 2.09
C GLN A 139 6.90 2.31 1.93
N PRO A 140 5.88 1.55 2.35
CA PRO A 140 4.52 2.07 2.41
C PRO A 140 4.38 3.22 3.41
N GLU A 141 3.60 4.24 3.04
CA GLU A 141 3.26 5.35 3.91
C GLU A 141 1.74 5.44 4.16
N ASN A 142 1.36 6.17 5.21
CA ASN A 142 -0.04 6.41 5.59
C ASN A 142 -0.87 5.12 5.72
N VAL A 143 -0.22 4.04 6.19
CA VAL A 143 -0.83 2.74 6.42
C VAL A 143 -1.86 2.83 7.53
N ARG A 144 -3.09 2.43 7.25
CA ARG A 144 -4.19 2.46 8.21
C ARG A 144 -5.19 1.35 7.96
N GLN A 145 -5.80 0.88 9.04
CA GLN A 145 -7.00 0.08 8.95
C GLN A 145 -8.15 0.98 8.48
N MET A 146 -8.93 0.54 7.49
CA MET A 146 -10.15 1.23 7.07
C MET A 146 -11.31 0.77 7.96
N PRO A 147 -12.02 1.68 8.65
CA PRO A 147 -13.23 1.30 9.35
C PRO A 147 -14.29 0.85 8.34
N CYS A 148 -15.00 -0.24 8.65
CA CYS A 148 -16.17 -0.67 7.89
C CYS A 148 -17.23 0.44 7.99
N GLY A 149 -17.38 1.26 6.95
CA GLY A 149 -18.22 2.46 6.96
C GLY A 149 -17.96 3.41 5.80
N ALA A 150 -16.81 3.30 5.11
CA ALA A 150 -16.64 3.88 3.79
C ALA A 150 -17.45 3.07 2.75
N PRO A 151 -18.04 3.73 1.73
CA PRO A 151 -19.07 3.15 0.84
C PRO A 151 -18.60 1.99 -0.06
N THR A 152 -17.34 1.57 0.03
CA THR A 152 -16.70 0.54 -0.82
C THR A 152 -16.20 -0.65 -0.01
N CYS A 153 -16.97 -1.12 0.98
CA CYS A 153 -16.75 -2.45 1.56
C CYS A 153 -17.53 -3.49 0.74
N PRO A 154 -16.89 -4.30 -0.12
CA PRO A 154 -17.53 -5.46 -0.74
C PRO A 154 -17.75 -6.60 0.27
#